data_AF-A0A453APV7-F1
#
_entry.id   AF-A0A453APV7-F1
#
_cell.length_a   1.000
_cell.length_b   1.000
_cell.length_c   1.000
_cell.angle_alpha   90.00
_cell.angle_beta   90.00
_cell.angle_gamma   90.00
#
_symmetry.space_group_name_H-M   'P 1'
#
loop_
_entity.id
_entity.type
_entity.pdbx_description
1 polymer ?
#
loop_
_entity_poly.entity_id
_entity_poly.type
_entity_poly.pdbx_seq_one_letter_code
_entity_poly.pdbx_strand_id
1 'polypeptide(L)'
;QVLKALGAYTDVPVPKVFCLCTDASVIGTPFYIMEYLEGALYLNNKLTGVTPEKRRNIYLAAAKTLAAVHKIDATAVGLHKYGRRDNYCKRQVERWGKQYLHSTGEGKPARYQKMLDLIGWLKENIPEEDSSTGLGTGLVHGDYRVDNLVFHPTEDRVIGVLDWELSTLGNQMCDVAYSCMPYIIDATLSENSSYGGFEHSGIPDGIPQLEEYLAVYCSMSARPWPAANWKFYIAFSLFRGASIYAGVYHRWTMGNASGGERARFAGKAANVMVDCAWDYINRENVLRAHPATGMHVSKAPRQGFHVEQEDSTLTNGQGKFVPSEKVMQLRQKIMKFMKDHIYPKEDELYKHAQSTSRWTIHPEEENLKALAKEEGLWNLFIPLDSAARARKLLLEDQSHVSAGSSNDLLLGAGLTNLEYGYLCEIMGRSVWAPQIFNCGAPDTGNMEVLLRYGTKEQQKQWLVPLLEGKIRSGFAMTEPQVASSDATNIECAVSR
;
A
#
# COMPACT_ATOMS: atom_id res chain seq x y z
N GLN A 1 11.81 -2.01 -14.87
CA GLN A 1 12.28 -1.32 -16.10
C GLN A 1 11.52 -0.02 -16.33
N VAL A 2 10.18 -0.05 -16.40
CA VAL A 2 9.33 1.14 -16.59
C VAL A 2 9.59 2.25 -15.56
N LEU A 3 9.53 1.95 -14.26
CA LEU A 3 9.82 2.93 -13.19
C LEU A 3 11.17 3.65 -13.37
N LYS A 4 12.23 2.90 -13.70
CA LYS A 4 13.57 3.46 -13.96
C LYS A 4 13.59 4.38 -15.19
N ALA A 5 12.92 3.99 -16.27
CA ALA A 5 12.83 4.80 -17.48
C ALA A 5 12.07 6.11 -17.24
N LEU A 6 10.95 6.03 -16.52
CA LEU A 6 10.12 7.18 -16.16
C LEU A 6 10.88 8.16 -15.27
N GLY A 7 11.45 7.68 -14.15
CA GLY A 7 12.15 8.55 -13.21
C GLY A 7 13.47 9.14 -13.73
N ALA A 8 14.06 8.57 -14.79
CA ALA A 8 15.31 9.08 -15.36
C ALA A 8 15.12 10.06 -16.52
N TYR A 9 14.02 9.93 -17.28
CA TYR A 9 13.86 10.62 -18.57
C TYR A 9 12.56 11.41 -18.70
N THR A 10 11.74 11.47 -17.65
CA THR A 10 10.43 12.14 -17.68
C THR A 10 10.14 12.83 -16.37
N ASP A 11 9.19 13.75 -16.39
CA ASP A 11 8.67 14.39 -15.18
C ASP A 11 7.48 13.64 -14.55
N VAL A 12 7.19 12.42 -15.01
CA VAL A 12 6.11 11.63 -14.41
C VAL A 12 6.52 11.23 -12.99
N PRO A 13 5.70 11.55 -11.97
CA PRO A 13 6.06 11.26 -10.58
C PRO A 13 6.02 9.75 -10.35
N VAL A 14 7.19 9.14 -10.18
CA VAL A 14 7.37 7.72 -9.83
C VAL A 14 8.44 7.59 -8.76
N PRO A 15 8.35 6.59 -7.87
CA PRO A 15 9.40 6.36 -6.89
C PRO A 15 10.73 6.03 -7.58
N LYS A 16 11.81 6.65 -7.11
CA LYS A 16 13.16 6.36 -7.61
C LYS A 16 13.50 4.89 -7.37
N VAL A 17 13.89 4.17 -8.41
CA VAL A 17 14.36 2.78 -8.29
C VAL A 17 15.86 2.78 -7.95
N PHE A 18 16.23 2.15 -6.83
CA PHE A 18 17.63 2.02 -6.40
C PHE A 18 18.32 0.80 -7.02
N CYS A 19 17.69 -0.37 -6.96
CA CYS A 19 18.25 -1.60 -7.53
C CYS A 19 17.18 -2.62 -7.91
N LEU A 20 17.54 -3.53 -8.80
CA LEU A 20 16.80 -4.75 -9.14
C LEU A 20 17.75 -5.93 -8.92
N CYS A 21 17.37 -6.85 -8.04
CA CYS A 21 18.07 -8.11 -7.81
C CYS A 21 17.27 -9.25 -8.44
N THR A 22 17.80 -9.85 -9.51
CA THR A 22 17.22 -11.06 -10.12
C THR A 22 17.83 -12.34 -9.59
N ASP A 23 18.81 -12.24 -8.70
CA ASP A 23 19.45 -13.38 -8.05
C ASP A 23 18.59 -13.84 -6.87
N ALA A 24 17.85 -14.92 -7.09
CA ALA A 24 17.00 -15.53 -6.08
C ALA A 24 17.80 -16.11 -4.89
N SER A 25 19.13 -16.27 -4.98
CA SER A 25 19.94 -16.75 -3.86
C SER A 25 20.01 -15.78 -2.68
N VAL A 26 19.74 -14.48 -2.92
CA VAL A 26 19.85 -13.44 -1.89
C VAL A 26 18.72 -13.52 -0.84
N ILE A 27 17.47 -13.71 -1.28
CA ILE A 27 16.29 -13.75 -0.38
C ILE A 27 15.19 -14.74 -0.83
N GLY A 28 15.50 -15.65 -1.77
CA GLY A 28 14.60 -16.70 -2.25
C GLY A 28 13.71 -16.31 -3.43
N THR A 29 13.67 -15.04 -3.84
CA THR A 29 12.88 -14.56 -4.99
C THR A 29 13.47 -13.27 -5.57
N PRO A 30 13.29 -12.96 -6.87
CA PRO A 30 13.63 -11.66 -7.43
C PRO A 30 12.92 -10.52 -6.69
N PHE A 31 13.65 -9.42 -6.44
CA PHE A 31 13.11 -8.23 -5.77
C PHE A 31 13.76 -6.95 -6.31
N TYR A 32 13.16 -5.81 -5.99
CA TYR A 32 13.75 -4.50 -6.29
C TYR A 32 13.55 -3.56 -5.10
N ILE A 33 14.42 -2.56 -4.98
CA ILE A 33 14.35 -1.52 -3.95
C ILE A 33 14.02 -0.20 -4.62
N MET A 34 13.07 0.53 -4.05
CA MET A 34 12.66 1.85 -4.52
C MET A 34 12.52 2.83 -3.34
N GLU A 35 12.43 4.10 -3.68
CA GLU A 35 12.12 5.19 -2.78
C GLU A 35 10.80 5.00 -2.06
N TYR A 36 10.82 5.29 -0.76
CA TYR A 36 9.61 5.43 0.03
C TYR A 36 9.09 6.86 -0.15
N LEU A 37 7.88 6.99 -0.71
CA LEU A 37 7.22 8.27 -0.89
C LEU A 37 6.32 8.56 0.32
N GLU A 38 6.65 9.58 1.11
CA GLU A 38 5.79 10.03 2.20
C GLU A 38 4.62 10.86 1.65
N GLY A 39 3.46 10.22 1.50
CA GLY A 39 2.27 10.88 0.98
C GLY A 39 0.96 10.25 1.45
N ALA A 40 -0.13 10.85 1.02
CA ALA A 40 -1.49 10.37 1.27
C ALA A 40 -1.93 9.38 0.18
N LEU A 41 -2.51 8.26 0.61
CA LEU A 41 -3.20 7.29 -0.24
C LEU A 41 -4.69 7.34 0.05
N TYR A 42 -5.50 7.45 -1.00
CA TYR A 42 -6.96 7.45 -0.89
C TYR A 42 -7.55 6.17 -1.44
N LEU A 43 -7.78 5.20 -0.55
CA LEU A 43 -8.30 3.87 -0.92
C LEU A 43 -9.79 3.87 -1.30
N ASN A 44 -10.54 4.90 -0.90
CA ASN A 44 -11.95 5.05 -1.23
C ASN A 44 -12.12 6.11 -2.31
N ASN A 45 -12.70 5.72 -3.46
CA ASN A 45 -12.94 6.60 -4.60
C ASN A 45 -13.87 7.78 -4.28
N LYS A 46 -14.70 7.70 -3.23
CA LYS A 46 -15.54 8.80 -2.75
C LYS A 46 -14.78 9.85 -1.93
N LEU A 47 -13.52 9.59 -1.57
CA LEU A 47 -12.67 10.49 -0.79
C LEU A 47 -13.35 10.95 0.51
N THR A 48 -13.90 9.98 1.27
CA THR A 48 -14.57 10.23 2.55
C THR A 48 -13.62 10.94 3.52
N GLY A 49 -14.11 11.97 4.20
CA GLY A 49 -13.30 12.80 5.10
C GLY A 49 -12.46 13.89 4.42
N VAL A 50 -12.48 13.99 3.08
CA VAL A 50 -11.81 15.05 2.32
C VAL A 50 -12.80 16.18 1.97
N THR A 51 -12.36 17.44 2.02
CA THR A 51 -13.18 18.61 1.67
C THR A 51 -13.54 18.63 0.18
N PRO A 52 -14.70 19.18 -0.23
CA PRO A 52 -15.10 19.25 -1.64
C PRO A 52 -14.03 19.86 -2.56
N GLU A 53 -13.42 20.98 -2.16
CA GLU A 53 -12.34 21.62 -2.93
C GLU A 53 -11.14 20.69 -3.15
N LYS A 54 -10.68 20.01 -2.08
CA LYS A 54 -9.56 19.08 -2.15
C LYS A 54 -9.91 17.84 -2.98
N ARG A 55 -11.14 17.32 -2.90
CA ARG A 55 -11.60 16.23 -3.78
C ARG A 55 -11.50 16.59 -5.25
N ARG A 56 -11.91 17.82 -5.60
CA ARG A 56 -11.80 18.32 -6.97
C ARG A 56 -10.36 18.31 -7.43
N ASN A 57 -9.47 18.89 -6.62
CA ASN A 57 -8.08 19.03 -6.99
C ASN A 57 -7.35 17.68 -7.08
N ILE A 58 -7.70 16.70 -6.23
CA ILE A 58 -7.22 15.31 -6.30
C ILE A 58 -7.57 14.67 -7.65
N TYR A 59 -8.84 14.69 -8.04
CA TYR A 59 -9.28 14.08 -9.31
C TYR A 59 -8.67 14.78 -10.53
N LEU A 60 -8.56 16.11 -10.50
CA LEU A 60 -7.92 16.86 -11.59
C LEU A 60 -6.40 16.63 -11.65
N ALA A 61 -5.72 16.47 -10.51
CA ALA A 61 -4.32 16.08 -10.47
C ALA A 61 -4.12 14.66 -11.02
N ALA A 62 -5.04 13.73 -10.73
CA ALA A 62 -5.04 12.40 -11.31
C ALA A 62 -5.21 12.45 -12.85
N ALA A 63 -6.12 13.26 -13.38
CA ALA A 63 -6.31 13.42 -14.84
C ALA A 63 -5.07 14.00 -15.53
N LYS A 64 -4.46 15.04 -14.93
CA LYS A 64 -3.24 15.67 -15.43
C LYS A 64 -2.05 14.71 -15.43
N THR A 65 -1.92 13.91 -14.37
CA THR A 65 -0.84 12.93 -14.24
C THR A 65 -0.99 11.81 -15.27
N LEU A 66 -2.22 11.31 -15.50
CA LEU A 66 -2.48 10.33 -16.56
C LEU A 66 -2.15 10.88 -17.94
N ALA A 67 -2.52 12.14 -18.21
CA ALA A 67 -2.15 12.82 -19.45
C ALA A 67 -0.63 12.95 -19.61
N ALA A 68 0.12 13.22 -18.53
CA ALA A 68 1.57 13.25 -18.55
C ALA A 68 2.17 11.87 -18.88
N VAL A 69 1.66 10.80 -18.26
CA VAL A 69 2.05 9.41 -18.59
C VAL A 69 1.83 9.12 -20.08
N HIS A 70 0.67 9.51 -20.60
CA HIS A 70 0.29 9.21 -21.97
C HIS A 70 1.03 10.02 -23.05
N LYS A 71 1.72 11.09 -22.67
CA LYS A 71 2.57 11.90 -23.58
C LYS A 71 3.98 11.39 -23.75
N ILE A 72 4.39 10.40 -22.95
CA ILE A 72 5.75 9.89 -23.01
C ILE A 72 5.99 9.22 -24.35
N ASP A 73 7.07 9.64 -25.02
CA ASP A 73 7.62 8.87 -26.13
C ASP A 73 8.32 7.62 -25.58
N ALA A 74 7.59 6.50 -25.59
CA ALA A 74 8.09 5.21 -25.16
C ALA A 74 9.39 4.80 -25.88
N THR A 75 9.63 5.28 -27.10
CA THR A 75 10.89 5.02 -27.81
C THR A 75 12.04 5.82 -27.20
N ALA A 76 11.84 7.11 -26.99
CA ALA A 76 12.86 8.02 -26.44
C ALA A 76 13.32 7.60 -25.04
N VAL A 77 12.43 7.04 -24.22
CA VAL A 77 12.75 6.57 -22.86
C VAL A 77 13.22 5.10 -22.81
N GLY A 78 13.47 4.47 -23.96
CA GLY A 78 14.01 3.11 -24.06
C GLY A 78 12.99 1.98 -23.88
N LEU A 79 11.69 2.28 -23.86
CA LEU A 79 10.58 1.33 -23.72
C LEU A 79 10.00 0.84 -25.07
N HIS A 80 10.68 1.05 -26.19
CA HIS A 80 10.21 0.63 -27.53
C HIS A 80 9.86 -0.87 -27.66
N LYS A 81 10.50 -1.74 -26.86
CA LYS A 81 10.26 -3.21 -26.82
C LYS A 81 9.39 -3.65 -25.63
N TYR A 82 8.82 -2.72 -24.87
CA TYR A 82 8.09 -3.04 -23.65
C TYR A 82 6.73 -3.74 -23.89
N GLY A 83 6.16 -3.55 -25.08
CA GLY A 83 4.89 -4.15 -25.47
C GLY A 83 4.60 -3.96 -26.96
N ARG A 84 3.50 -4.54 -27.44
CA ARG A 84 3.03 -4.37 -28.82
C ARG A 84 2.03 -3.22 -28.90
N ARG A 85 2.26 -2.26 -29.78
CA ARG A 85 1.47 -1.01 -29.86
C ARG A 85 0.10 -1.22 -30.52
N ASP A 86 0.08 -1.80 -31.70
CA ASP A 86 -1.10 -2.01 -32.54
C ASP A 86 -2.10 -2.97 -31.90
N ASN A 87 -3.37 -2.98 -32.34
CA ASN A 87 -4.37 -4.01 -32.02
C ASN A 87 -4.49 -4.34 -30.51
N TYR A 88 -4.31 -3.35 -29.65
CA TYR A 88 -4.27 -3.56 -28.20
C TYR A 88 -5.62 -4.05 -27.69
N CYS A 89 -6.70 -3.33 -27.98
CA CYS A 89 -8.05 -3.70 -27.59
C CYS A 89 -8.40 -5.08 -28.13
N LYS A 90 -8.10 -5.36 -29.42
CA LYS A 90 -8.33 -6.68 -30.03
C LYS A 90 -7.68 -7.81 -29.23
N ARG A 91 -6.37 -7.71 -28.98
CA ARG A 91 -5.63 -8.73 -28.23
C ARG A 91 -6.15 -8.89 -26.81
N GLN A 92 -6.51 -7.79 -26.16
CA GLN A 92 -7.01 -7.83 -24.79
C GLN A 92 -8.41 -8.48 -24.74
N VAL A 93 -9.32 -8.19 -25.68
CA VAL A 93 -10.61 -8.87 -25.80
C VAL A 93 -10.42 -10.37 -26.00
N GLU A 94 -9.53 -10.78 -26.90
CA GLU A 94 -9.21 -12.19 -27.12
C GLU A 94 -8.61 -12.86 -25.87
N ARG A 95 -7.65 -12.21 -25.21
CA ARG A 95 -6.97 -12.73 -24.01
C ARG A 95 -7.94 -12.92 -22.85
N TRP A 96 -8.69 -11.88 -22.50
CA TRP A 96 -9.62 -11.92 -21.38
C TRP A 96 -10.84 -12.81 -21.69
N GLY A 97 -11.28 -12.87 -22.94
CA GLY A 97 -12.32 -13.80 -23.37
C GLY A 97 -11.89 -15.25 -23.20
N LYS A 98 -10.66 -15.59 -23.61
CA LYS A 98 -10.06 -16.92 -23.34
C LYS A 98 -9.94 -17.20 -21.84
N GLN A 99 -9.51 -16.22 -21.05
CA GLN A 99 -9.40 -16.36 -19.59
C GLN A 99 -10.76 -16.66 -18.94
N TYR A 100 -11.81 -15.95 -19.35
CA TYR A 100 -13.18 -16.16 -18.88
C TYR A 100 -13.68 -17.56 -19.23
N LEU A 101 -13.51 -17.97 -20.50
CA LEU A 101 -13.88 -19.32 -20.96
C LEU A 101 -13.08 -20.42 -20.25
N HIS A 102 -11.82 -20.15 -19.89
CA HIS A 102 -11.03 -21.08 -19.09
C HIS A 102 -11.52 -21.18 -17.64
N SER A 103 -12.13 -20.13 -17.11
CA SER A 103 -12.58 -20.07 -15.71
C SER A 103 -14.04 -20.47 -15.53
N THR A 104 -14.76 -20.80 -16.61
CA THR A 104 -16.21 -21.08 -16.61
C THR A 104 -16.60 -22.20 -17.57
N GLY A 105 -17.71 -22.88 -17.31
CA GLY A 105 -18.22 -23.99 -18.12
C GLY A 105 -18.30 -25.31 -17.38
N GLU A 106 -18.19 -26.44 -18.10
CA GLU A 106 -18.31 -27.78 -17.53
C GLU A 106 -17.23 -28.05 -16.47
N GLY A 107 -17.63 -28.53 -15.29
CA GLY A 107 -16.74 -28.73 -14.14
C GLY A 107 -16.23 -27.44 -13.48
N LYS A 108 -16.81 -26.28 -13.84
CA LYS A 108 -16.40 -24.94 -13.38
C LYS A 108 -17.65 -24.10 -13.05
N PRO A 109 -17.48 -22.87 -12.53
CA PRO A 109 -18.59 -21.92 -12.46
C PRO A 109 -19.36 -21.81 -13.79
N ALA A 110 -20.69 -21.73 -13.71
CA ALA A 110 -21.55 -21.63 -14.88
C ALA A 110 -21.19 -20.39 -15.73
N ARG A 111 -21.29 -20.53 -17.05
CA ARG A 111 -21.13 -19.39 -17.97
C ARG A 111 -22.31 -18.45 -17.84
N TYR A 112 -22.03 -17.16 -17.92
CA TYR A 112 -23.05 -16.13 -17.99
C TYR A 112 -23.24 -15.74 -19.46
N GLN A 113 -24.45 -15.98 -20.00
CA GLN A 113 -24.69 -15.78 -21.44
C GLN A 113 -24.39 -14.36 -21.89
N LYS A 114 -24.81 -13.35 -21.11
CA LYS A 114 -24.53 -11.94 -21.39
C LYS A 114 -23.04 -11.63 -21.50
N MET A 115 -22.16 -12.38 -20.82
CA MET A 115 -20.71 -12.20 -20.92
C MET A 115 -20.19 -12.71 -22.27
N LEU A 116 -20.73 -13.82 -22.77
CA LEU A 116 -20.40 -14.36 -24.09
C LEU A 116 -20.86 -13.40 -25.20
N ASP A 117 -22.06 -12.86 -25.04
CA ASP A 117 -22.60 -11.86 -25.96
C ASP A 117 -21.75 -10.58 -25.93
N LEU A 118 -21.30 -10.14 -24.74
CA LEU A 118 -20.44 -8.97 -24.58
C LEU A 118 -19.07 -9.18 -25.24
N ILE A 119 -18.49 -10.38 -25.14
CA ILE A 119 -17.27 -10.74 -25.88
C ILE A 119 -17.49 -10.63 -27.39
N GLY A 120 -18.64 -11.07 -27.90
CA GLY A 120 -19.02 -10.93 -29.31
C GLY A 120 -19.09 -9.45 -29.72
N TRP A 121 -19.89 -8.67 -29.00
CA TRP A 121 -20.06 -7.24 -29.24
C TRP A 121 -18.73 -6.49 -29.22
N LEU A 122 -17.86 -6.76 -28.24
CA LEU A 122 -16.54 -6.12 -28.15
C LEU A 122 -15.63 -6.47 -29.34
N LYS A 123 -15.74 -7.66 -29.93
CA LYS A 123 -14.94 -8.00 -31.12
C LYS A 123 -15.41 -7.25 -32.37
N GLU A 124 -16.71 -6.99 -32.46
CA GLU A 124 -17.34 -6.31 -33.60
C GLU A 124 -17.21 -4.79 -33.53
N ASN A 125 -17.04 -4.23 -32.33
CA ASN A 125 -17.05 -2.78 -32.07
C ASN A 125 -15.67 -2.21 -31.69
N ILE A 126 -14.58 -2.90 -32.03
CA ILE A 126 -13.22 -2.41 -31.78
C ILE A 126 -13.01 -1.10 -32.54
N PRO A 127 -12.59 -0.01 -31.88
CA PRO A 127 -12.32 1.26 -32.55
C PRO A 127 -11.28 1.12 -33.67
N GLU A 128 -11.53 1.71 -34.83
CA GLU A 128 -10.62 1.63 -35.99
C GLU A 128 -9.20 2.10 -35.65
N GLU A 129 -9.10 3.11 -34.77
CA GLU A 129 -7.83 3.67 -34.27
C GLU A 129 -6.96 2.66 -33.51
N ASP A 130 -7.53 1.58 -32.96
CA ASP A 130 -6.79 0.51 -32.27
C ASP A 130 -5.82 -0.21 -33.20
N SER A 131 -6.15 -0.31 -34.49
CA SER A 131 -5.27 -0.91 -35.50
C SER A 131 -4.04 -0.04 -35.81
N SER A 132 -4.08 1.25 -35.45
CA SER A 132 -3.04 2.23 -35.74
C SER A 132 -2.00 2.32 -34.61
N THR A 133 -0.74 2.57 -34.98
CA THR A 133 0.34 2.89 -34.03
C THR A 133 0.49 4.41 -33.82
N GLY A 134 -0.57 5.18 -34.11
CA GLY A 134 -0.56 6.64 -34.20
C GLY A 134 -0.92 7.38 -32.91
N LEU A 135 -1.68 8.47 -33.07
CA LEU A 135 -2.04 9.45 -32.02
C LEU A 135 -3.09 8.90 -31.03
N GLY A 136 -2.84 7.74 -30.42
CA GLY A 136 -3.63 7.14 -29.34
C GLY A 136 -2.93 5.96 -28.65
N THR A 137 -1.74 5.61 -29.14
CA THR A 137 -1.05 4.38 -28.80
C THR A 137 0.29 4.69 -28.16
N GLY A 138 0.53 4.18 -26.95
CA GLY A 138 1.73 4.52 -26.18
C GLY A 138 1.81 3.74 -24.88
N LEU A 139 2.56 4.27 -23.92
CA LEU A 139 2.61 3.67 -22.58
C LEU A 139 1.21 3.70 -21.96
N VAL A 140 0.77 2.54 -21.47
CA VAL A 140 -0.41 2.35 -20.63
C VAL A 140 0.05 1.81 -19.29
N HIS A 141 -0.46 2.39 -18.21
CA HIS A 141 -0.31 1.91 -16.85
C HIS A 141 -1.04 0.58 -16.64
N GLY A 142 -2.22 0.43 -17.22
CA GLY A 142 -3.03 -0.80 -17.14
C GLY A 142 -3.83 -0.96 -15.84
N ASP A 143 -3.44 -0.29 -14.75
CA ASP A 143 -4.18 -0.29 -13.48
C ASP A 143 -4.35 1.13 -12.88
N TYR A 144 -4.57 2.14 -13.74
CA TYR A 144 -4.56 3.53 -13.29
C TYR A 144 -5.84 3.91 -12.53
N ARG A 145 -5.71 4.14 -11.22
CA ARG A 145 -6.79 4.51 -10.30
C ARG A 145 -6.26 5.41 -9.20
N VAL A 146 -7.15 6.15 -8.53
CA VAL A 146 -6.79 7.10 -7.46
C VAL A 146 -6.09 6.41 -6.27
N ASP A 147 -6.43 5.16 -5.96
CA ASP A 147 -5.82 4.37 -4.89
C ASP A 147 -4.38 3.92 -5.20
N ASN A 148 -3.97 3.95 -6.48
CA ASN A 148 -2.60 3.71 -6.93
C ASN A 148 -1.78 5.01 -7.07
N LEU A 149 -2.31 6.15 -6.61
CA LEU A 149 -1.62 7.44 -6.64
C LEU A 149 -1.27 7.90 -5.22
N VAL A 150 0.00 8.24 -5.03
CA VAL A 150 0.49 8.90 -3.82
C VAL A 150 0.36 10.40 -4.01
N PHE A 151 -0.38 11.06 -3.12
CA PHE A 151 -0.55 12.52 -3.12
C PHE A 151 0.36 13.18 -2.10
N HIS A 152 0.81 14.41 -2.39
CA HIS A 152 1.57 15.19 -1.41
C HIS A 152 0.72 15.42 -0.13
N PRO A 153 1.31 15.33 1.08
CA PRO A 153 0.55 15.48 2.33
C PRO A 153 -0.19 16.81 2.47
N THR A 154 0.36 17.89 1.90
CA THR A 154 -0.17 19.26 2.04
C THR A 154 -0.58 19.89 0.72
N GLU A 155 -0.06 19.41 -0.42
CA GLU A 155 -0.29 20.02 -1.74
C GLU A 155 -1.23 19.17 -2.58
N ASP A 156 -1.85 19.77 -3.59
CA ASP A 156 -2.81 19.11 -4.48
C ASP A 156 -2.13 18.50 -5.71
N ARG A 157 -1.08 17.71 -5.48
CA ARG A 157 -0.31 17.07 -6.56
C ARG A 157 -0.01 15.61 -6.27
N VAL A 158 0.12 14.84 -7.35
CA VAL A 158 0.61 13.45 -7.32
C VAL A 158 2.13 13.48 -7.20
N ILE A 159 2.66 12.68 -6.28
CA ILE A 159 4.09 12.49 -6.05
C ILE A 159 4.56 11.07 -6.37
N GLY A 160 3.63 10.14 -6.61
CA GLY A 160 3.95 8.79 -7.08
C GLY A 160 2.80 8.12 -7.79
N VAL A 161 3.08 7.54 -8.96
CA VAL A 161 2.23 6.55 -9.63
C VAL A 161 2.79 5.16 -9.31
N LEU A 162 1.99 4.33 -8.64
CA LEU A 162 2.37 3.00 -8.16
C LEU A 162 1.71 1.90 -9.00
N ASP A 163 2.19 0.66 -8.78
CA ASP A 163 1.58 -0.56 -9.33
C ASP A 163 1.58 -0.68 -10.86
N TRP A 164 2.80 -0.67 -11.42
CA TRP A 164 3.04 -0.78 -12.87
C TRP A 164 3.01 -2.22 -13.40
N GLU A 165 2.52 -3.21 -12.64
CA GLU A 165 2.65 -4.63 -13.01
C GLU A 165 1.87 -5.00 -14.28
N LEU A 166 0.79 -4.27 -14.57
CA LEU A 166 -0.06 -4.48 -15.75
C LEU A 166 0.31 -3.55 -16.92
N SER A 167 1.34 -2.73 -16.75
CA SER A 167 1.71 -1.72 -17.73
C SER A 167 2.31 -2.33 -19.01
N THR A 168 2.02 -1.71 -20.14
CA THR A 168 2.51 -2.16 -21.45
C THR A 168 2.45 -1.02 -22.47
N LEU A 169 2.61 -1.32 -23.76
CA LEU A 169 2.28 -0.40 -24.83
C LEU A 169 0.92 -0.77 -25.43
N GLY A 170 0.07 0.21 -25.69
CA GLY A 170 -1.27 -0.05 -26.22
C GLY A 170 -2.13 1.19 -26.36
N ASN A 171 -3.44 0.98 -26.51
CA ASN A 171 -4.44 2.03 -26.62
C ASN A 171 -4.65 2.72 -25.26
N GLN A 172 -4.29 3.99 -25.20
CA GLN A 172 -4.28 4.78 -23.96
C GLN A 172 -5.67 5.14 -23.46
N MET A 173 -6.69 5.15 -24.31
CA MET A 173 -8.06 5.45 -23.89
C MET A 173 -8.64 4.35 -23.00
N CYS A 174 -8.10 3.12 -23.07
CA CYS A 174 -8.44 2.05 -22.13
C CYS A 174 -8.08 2.40 -20.69
N ASP A 175 -6.93 3.05 -20.46
CA ASP A 175 -6.54 3.49 -19.11
C ASP A 175 -7.43 4.63 -18.61
N VAL A 176 -7.81 5.55 -19.49
CA VAL A 176 -8.72 6.65 -19.16
C VAL A 176 -10.08 6.09 -18.74
N ALA A 177 -10.66 5.20 -19.55
CA ALA A 177 -11.93 4.56 -19.25
C ALA A 177 -11.86 3.73 -17.96
N TYR A 178 -10.75 3.04 -17.72
CA TYR A 178 -10.53 2.30 -16.48
C TYR A 178 -10.49 3.23 -15.26
N SER A 179 -9.81 4.38 -15.36
CA SER A 179 -9.78 5.40 -14.30
C SER A 179 -11.14 6.04 -14.02
N CYS A 180 -12.03 6.04 -15.03
CA CYS A 180 -13.40 6.56 -14.93
C CYS A 180 -14.41 5.53 -14.43
N MET A 181 -14.02 4.29 -14.14
CA MET A 181 -14.91 3.25 -13.63
C MET A 181 -15.73 3.68 -12.40
N PRO A 182 -15.19 4.44 -11.43
CA PRO A 182 -15.99 4.91 -10.28
C PRO A 182 -17.18 5.80 -10.66
N TYR A 183 -17.21 6.43 -11.84
CA TYR A 183 -18.37 7.18 -12.30
C TYR A 183 -19.52 6.26 -12.76
N ILE A 184 -19.22 5.01 -13.11
CA ILE A 184 -20.11 4.11 -13.84
C ILE A 184 -20.59 2.95 -12.95
N ILE A 185 -19.69 2.26 -12.26
CA ILE A 185 -20.07 1.02 -11.55
C ILE A 185 -20.28 1.24 -10.06
N ASP A 186 -21.43 0.83 -9.54
CA ASP A 186 -21.63 0.63 -8.10
C ASP A 186 -21.70 -0.87 -7.79
N ALA A 187 -20.53 -1.51 -7.67
CA ALA A 187 -20.42 -2.90 -7.23
C ALA A 187 -20.18 -2.92 -5.71
N THR A 188 -21.05 -2.26 -4.95
CA THR A 188 -21.06 -2.33 -3.48
C THR A 188 -21.43 -3.74 -3.03
N LEU A 189 -20.40 -4.57 -2.79
CA LEU A 189 -20.54 -5.84 -2.09
C LEU A 189 -20.43 -5.65 -0.56
N SER A 190 -19.89 -4.51 -0.11
CA SER A 190 -19.88 -4.03 1.28
C SER A 190 -19.51 -2.53 1.34
N GLU A 191 -19.78 -1.86 2.47
CA GLU A 191 -19.42 -0.45 2.73
C GLU A 191 -17.91 -0.16 2.60
N ASN A 192 -17.08 -1.20 2.67
CA ASN A 192 -15.61 -1.13 2.57
C ASN A 192 -15.07 -1.57 1.20
N SER A 193 -15.92 -1.83 0.20
CA SER A 193 -15.43 -2.22 -1.13
C SER A 193 -15.00 -0.99 -1.95
N SER A 194 -13.80 -1.04 -2.54
CA SER A 194 -13.24 0.02 -3.39
C SER A 194 -14.00 0.23 -4.70
N TYR A 195 -15.03 -0.58 -4.99
CA TYR A 195 -15.80 -0.55 -6.23
C TYR A 195 -17.17 0.13 -6.11
N GLY A 196 -17.43 0.86 -5.03
CA GLY A 196 -18.64 1.68 -4.89
C GLY A 196 -18.54 2.97 -5.70
N GLY A 197 -19.10 2.99 -6.91
CA GLY A 197 -19.14 4.17 -7.76
C GLY A 197 -20.32 5.12 -7.50
N PHE A 198 -20.43 6.11 -8.39
CA PHE A 198 -21.25 7.31 -8.21
C PHE A 198 -22.64 7.23 -8.83
N GLU A 199 -22.90 6.27 -9.72
CA GLU A 199 -24.14 6.22 -10.48
C GLU A 199 -25.40 6.07 -9.60
N HIS A 200 -25.35 5.24 -8.56
CA HIS A 200 -26.50 5.06 -7.64
C HIS A 200 -26.46 6.00 -6.43
N SER A 201 -25.25 6.32 -5.95
CA SER A 201 -25.06 7.12 -4.73
C SER A 201 -24.93 8.63 -4.97
N GLY A 202 -24.90 9.05 -6.23
CA GLY A 202 -24.54 10.40 -6.64
C GLY A 202 -23.03 10.64 -6.61
N ILE A 203 -22.57 11.59 -7.42
CA ILE A 203 -21.19 12.06 -7.36
C ILE A 203 -21.04 12.88 -6.06
N PRO A 204 -20.13 12.50 -5.14
CA PRO A 204 -19.86 13.27 -3.94
C PRO A 204 -19.50 14.73 -4.25
N ASP A 205 -19.97 15.65 -3.41
CA ASP A 205 -19.68 17.07 -3.59
C ASP A 205 -18.16 17.32 -3.71
N GLY A 206 -17.80 18.14 -4.69
CA GLY A 206 -16.42 18.44 -5.07
C GLY A 206 -15.75 17.48 -6.05
N ILE A 207 -16.24 16.25 -6.26
CA ILE A 207 -15.69 15.39 -7.32
C ILE A 207 -16.15 15.96 -8.69
N PRO A 208 -15.22 16.19 -9.65
CA PRO A 208 -15.57 16.77 -10.93
C PRO A 208 -16.51 15.85 -11.70
N GLN A 209 -17.32 16.41 -12.60
CA GLN A 209 -18.13 15.60 -13.50
C GLN A 209 -17.23 14.80 -14.45
N LEU A 210 -17.74 13.68 -14.98
CA LEU A 210 -16.98 12.84 -15.91
C LEU A 210 -16.45 13.66 -17.11
N GLU A 211 -17.28 14.51 -17.68
CA GLU A 211 -16.91 15.38 -18.80
C GLU A 211 -15.78 16.34 -18.45
N GLU A 212 -15.73 16.81 -17.21
CA GLU A 212 -14.70 17.73 -16.73
C GLU A 212 -13.36 17.01 -16.58
N TYR A 213 -13.38 15.82 -15.98
CA TYR A 213 -12.20 14.96 -15.90
C TYR A 213 -11.65 14.67 -17.31
N LEU A 214 -12.52 14.25 -18.23
CA LEU A 214 -12.16 13.95 -19.61
C LEU A 214 -11.65 15.20 -20.36
N ALA A 215 -12.24 16.36 -20.14
CA ALA A 215 -11.83 17.60 -20.80
C ALA A 215 -10.42 18.00 -20.37
N VAL A 216 -10.11 17.90 -19.07
CA VAL A 216 -8.76 18.15 -18.54
C VAL A 216 -7.77 17.15 -19.12
N TYR A 217 -8.09 15.85 -19.12
CA TYR A 217 -7.24 14.83 -19.69
C TYR A 217 -6.97 15.08 -21.20
N CYS A 218 -8.01 15.26 -22.01
CA CYS A 218 -7.90 15.44 -23.46
C CYS A 218 -7.09 16.70 -23.81
N SER A 219 -7.34 17.80 -23.09
CA SER A 219 -6.60 19.05 -23.26
C SER A 219 -5.11 18.89 -22.96
N MET A 220 -4.77 18.25 -21.84
CA MET A 220 -3.37 18.10 -21.41
C MET A 220 -2.59 17.11 -22.27
N SER A 221 -3.25 16.04 -22.71
CA SER A 221 -2.68 14.98 -23.56
C SER A 221 -2.72 15.29 -25.05
N ALA A 222 -3.41 16.36 -25.46
CA ALA A 222 -3.69 16.69 -26.86
C ALA A 222 -4.37 15.53 -27.63
N ARG A 223 -5.28 14.82 -26.95
CA ARG A 223 -6.08 13.72 -27.52
C ARG A 223 -7.45 14.21 -27.96
N PRO A 224 -8.04 13.62 -29.02
CA PRO A 224 -9.40 13.94 -29.43
C PRO A 224 -10.41 13.53 -28.36
N TRP A 225 -11.55 14.21 -28.36
CA TRP A 225 -12.67 13.90 -27.47
C TRP A 225 -13.25 12.51 -27.80
N PRO A 226 -13.41 11.60 -26.82
CA PRO A 226 -13.64 10.17 -27.09
C PRO A 226 -15.11 9.79 -27.33
N ALA A 227 -16.02 10.75 -27.57
CA ALA A 227 -17.47 10.49 -27.59
C ALA A 227 -17.91 9.35 -28.51
N ALA A 228 -17.33 9.23 -29.70
CA ALA A 228 -17.72 8.22 -30.67
C ALA A 228 -17.52 6.78 -30.16
N ASN A 229 -16.44 6.53 -29.41
CA ASN A 229 -16.01 5.20 -28.99
C ASN A 229 -16.13 5.00 -27.46
N TRP A 230 -16.69 5.96 -26.72
CA TRP A 230 -16.69 5.94 -25.26
C TRP A 230 -17.42 4.72 -24.68
N LYS A 231 -18.54 4.32 -25.29
CA LYS A 231 -19.26 3.10 -24.92
C LYS A 231 -18.37 1.86 -24.98
N PHE A 232 -17.59 1.75 -26.06
CA PHE A 232 -16.66 0.63 -26.22
C PHE A 232 -15.64 0.61 -25.09
N TYR A 233 -15.00 1.74 -24.78
CA TYR A 233 -13.94 1.79 -23.77
C TYR A 233 -14.44 1.48 -22.35
N ILE A 234 -15.64 1.95 -22.00
CA ILE A 234 -16.28 1.60 -20.72
C ILE A 234 -16.68 0.12 -20.68
N ALA A 235 -17.34 -0.38 -21.73
CA ALA A 235 -17.71 -1.79 -21.83
C ALA A 235 -16.50 -2.72 -21.76
N PHE A 236 -15.40 -2.33 -22.41
CA PHE A 236 -14.12 -3.05 -22.38
C PHE A 236 -13.53 -3.11 -20.96
N SER A 237 -13.57 -2.01 -20.20
CA SER A 237 -13.10 -1.96 -18.81
C SER A 237 -13.93 -2.85 -17.89
N LEU A 238 -15.26 -2.80 -18.01
CA LEU A 238 -16.20 -3.66 -17.27
C LEU A 238 -16.01 -5.14 -17.60
N PHE A 239 -15.87 -5.46 -18.89
CA PHE A 239 -15.58 -6.80 -19.38
C PHE A 239 -14.25 -7.36 -18.82
N ARG A 240 -13.19 -6.55 -18.80
CA ARG A 240 -11.90 -6.94 -18.22
C ARG A 240 -12.05 -7.23 -16.73
N GLY A 241 -12.71 -6.35 -15.98
CA GLY A 241 -13.01 -6.55 -14.56
C GLY A 241 -13.78 -7.85 -14.33
N ALA A 242 -14.88 -8.06 -15.07
CA ALA A 242 -15.70 -9.26 -14.97
C ALA A 242 -14.89 -10.56 -15.22
N SER A 243 -14.00 -10.54 -16.21
CA SER A 243 -13.11 -11.67 -16.53
C SER A 243 -12.15 -12.00 -15.38
N ILE A 244 -11.60 -10.98 -14.71
CA ILE A 244 -10.72 -11.15 -13.54
C ILE A 244 -11.51 -11.76 -12.39
N TYR A 245 -12.69 -11.20 -12.08
CA TYR A 245 -13.55 -11.67 -11.00
C TYR A 245 -14.07 -13.09 -11.21
N ALA A 246 -14.39 -13.48 -12.45
CA ALA A 246 -14.72 -14.87 -12.79
C ALA A 246 -13.55 -15.83 -12.48
N GLY A 247 -12.32 -15.42 -12.79
CA GLY A 247 -11.12 -16.19 -12.46
C GLY A 247 -10.86 -16.31 -10.95
N VAL A 248 -11.11 -15.24 -10.19
CA VAL A 248 -11.04 -15.25 -8.72
C VAL A 248 -12.06 -16.23 -8.13
N TYR A 249 -13.30 -16.17 -8.63
CA TYR A 249 -14.36 -17.08 -8.18
C TYR A 249 -14.03 -18.54 -8.50
N HIS A 250 -13.50 -18.83 -9.68
CA HIS A 250 -13.06 -20.17 -10.03
C HIS A 250 -11.97 -20.70 -9.08
N ARG A 251 -10.95 -19.87 -8.77
CA ARG A 251 -9.92 -20.24 -7.77
C ARG A 251 -10.51 -20.46 -6.38
N TRP A 252 -11.53 -19.69 -6.00
CA TRP A 252 -12.24 -19.90 -4.73
C TRP A 252 -12.97 -21.23 -4.70
N THR A 253 -13.65 -21.63 -5.79
CA THR A 253 -14.28 -22.96 -5.89
C THR A 253 -13.28 -24.12 -5.79
N MET A 254 -12.00 -23.87 -6.03
CA MET A 254 -10.90 -24.82 -5.86
C MET A 254 -10.22 -24.74 -4.49
N GLY A 255 -10.66 -23.87 -3.58
CA GLY A 255 -10.02 -23.65 -2.28
C GLY A 255 -8.66 -22.94 -2.35
N ASN A 256 -8.35 -22.25 -3.46
CA ASN A 256 -7.03 -21.64 -3.71
C ASN A 256 -7.13 -20.12 -4.02
N ALA A 257 -8.07 -19.42 -3.38
CA ALA A 257 -8.22 -17.98 -3.53
C ALA A 257 -7.53 -17.23 -2.38
N SER A 258 -6.58 -16.36 -2.72
CA SER A 258 -5.85 -15.50 -1.77
C SER A 258 -6.74 -14.55 -0.97
N GLY A 259 -7.94 -14.22 -1.47
CA GLY A 259 -8.91 -13.35 -0.80
C GLY A 259 -9.80 -14.03 0.25
N GLY A 260 -9.61 -15.34 0.51
CA GLY A 260 -10.41 -16.10 1.48
C GLY A 260 -11.92 -16.08 1.18
N GLU A 261 -12.73 -15.94 2.24
CA GLU A 261 -14.20 -15.87 2.19
C GLU A 261 -14.73 -14.78 1.23
N ARG A 262 -14.04 -13.64 1.09
CA ARG A 262 -14.48 -12.54 0.21
C ARG A 262 -14.54 -12.96 -1.26
N ALA A 263 -13.70 -13.91 -1.66
CA ALA A 263 -13.66 -14.42 -3.04
C ALA A 263 -14.93 -15.20 -3.43
N ARG A 264 -15.75 -15.64 -2.46
CA ARG A 264 -17.07 -16.24 -2.70
C ARG A 264 -18.01 -15.34 -3.49
N PHE A 265 -17.92 -14.02 -3.27
CA PHE A 265 -18.79 -13.05 -3.94
C PHE A 265 -18.29 -12.63 -5.33
N ALA A 266 -17.09 -13.06 -5.72
CA ALA A 266 -16.46 -12.62 -6.96
C ALA A 266 -17.27 -13.00 -8.21
N GLY A 267 -17.94 -14.17 -8.21
CA GLY A 267 -18.79 -14.59 -9.34
C GLY A 267 -20.00 -13.67 -9.52
N LYS A 268 -20.64 -13.26 -8.42
CA LYS A 268 -21.75 -12.30 -8.44
C LYS A 268 -21.27 -10.92 -8.93
N ALA A 269 -20.11 -10.47 -8.44
CA ALA A 269 -19.49 -9.22 -8.87
C ALA A 269 -19.24 -9.19 -10.38
N ALA A 270 -18.72 -10.29 -10.94
CA ALA A 270 -18.48 -10.42 -12.37
C ALA A 270 -19.78 -10.23 -13.18
N ASN A 271 -20.88 -10.86 -12.75
CA ASN A 271 -22.15 -10.74 -13.46
C ASN A 271 -22.71 -9.30 -13.38
N VAL A 272 -22.61 -8.64 -12.23
CA VAL A 272 -23.01 -7.22 -12.06
C VAL A 272 -22.22 -6.31 -13.01
N MET A 273 -20.92 -6.53 -13.15
CA MET A 273 -20.09 -5.78 -14.12
C MET A 273 -20.57 -5.97 -15.56
N VAL A 274 -20.96 -7.18 -15.92
CA VAL A 274 -21.49 -7.50 -17.26
C VAL A 274 -22.85 -6.86 -17.50
N ASP A 275 -23.73 -6.88 -16.50
CA ASP A 275 -25.04 -6.22 -16.57
C ASP A 275 -24.87 -4.70 -16.75
N CYS A 276 -24.01 -4.09 -15.93
CA CYS A 276 -23.67 -2.67 -16.03
C CYS A 276 -23.10 -2.31 -17.41
N ALA A 277 -22.28 -3.18 -18.02
CA ALA A 277 -21.76 -2.95 -19.36
C ALA A 277 -22.88 -2.90 -20.41
N TRP A 278 -23.83 -3.83 -20.35
CA TRP A 278 -24.97 -3.85 -21.26
C TRP A 278 -25.90 -2.65 -21.05
N ASP A 279 -26.20 -2.31 -19.81
CA ASP A 279 -26.98 -1.12 -19.49
C ASP A 279 -26.31 0.14 -20.03
N TYR A 280 -24.98 0.24 -19.92
CA TYR A 280 -24.23 1.37 -20.46
C TYR A 280 -24.21 1.41 -21.99
N ILE A 281 -24.02 0.26 -22.66
CA ILE A 281 -24.06 0.15 -24.13
C ILE A 281 -25.41 0.62 -24.69
N ASN A 282 -26.50 0.26 -24.01
CA ASN A 282 -27.87 0.51 -24.47
C ASN A 282 -28.37 1.95 -24.24
N ARG A 283 -27.64 2.80 -23.51
CA ARG A 283 -28.00 4.22 -23.33
C ARG A 283 -27.90 4.98 -24.65
N GLU A 284 -28.89 5.79 -24.99
CA GLU A 284 -28.83 6.60 -26.23
C GLU A 284 -27.62 7.55 -26.24
N ASN A 285 -27.40 8.25 -25.13
CA ASN A 285 -26.32 9.22 -24.98
C ASN A 285 -25.54 8.95 -23.69
N VAL A 286 -24.23 8.73 -23.80
CA VAL A 286 -23.33 8.49 -22.66
C VAL A 286 -22.28 9.58 -22.47
N LEU A 287 -22.00 10.34 -23.52
CA LEU A 287 -21.08 11.46 -23.53
C LEU A 287 -21.54 12.45 -24.60
N ARG A 288 -21.43 13.76 -24.34
CA ARG A 288 -21.77 14.79 -25.34
C ARG A 288 -20.84 14.67 -26.55
N ALA A 289 -21.34 15.03 -27.74
CA ALA A 289 -20.54 15.00 -28.98
C ALA A 289 -19.29 15.90 -28.91
N HIS A 290 -19.37 16.99 -28.14
CA HIS A 290 -18.28 17.93 -27.92
C HIS A 290 -18.16 18.28 -26.44
N PRO A 291 -16.95 18.62 -25.93
CA PRO A 291 -16.81 19.16 -24.59
C PRO A 291 -17.63 20.45 -24.45
N ALA A 292 -18.19 20.72 -23.27
CA ALA A 292 -19.03 21.90 -23.10
C ALA A 292 -18.22 23.20 -23.30
N THR A 293 -18.82 24.18 -23.98
CA THR A 293 -18.24 25.51 -24.22
C THR A 293 -17.94 26.18 -22.87
N GLY A 294 -16.67 26.52 -22.63
CA GLY A 294 -16.20 27.08 -21.36
C GLY A 294 -15.43 26.11 -20.45
N MET A 295 -15.36 24.82 -20.79
CA MET A 295 -14.49 23.84 -20.10
C MET A 295 -13.02 23.92 -20.56
N HIS A 296 -12.65 24.95 -21.32
CA HIS A 296 -11.26 25.26 -21.60
C HIS A 296 -10.57 25.63 -20.30
N VAL A 297 -9.79 24.68 -19.77
CA VAL A 297 -8.87 24.93 -18.67
C VAL A 297 -7.96 26.07 -19.14
N SER A 298 -8.10 27.24 -18.53
CA SER A 298 -7.13 28.34 -18.63
C SER A 298 -5.75 27.70 -18.53
N LYS A 299 -4.81 28.02 -19.44
CA LYS A 299 -3.42 27.58 -19.29
C LYS A 299 -2.97 27.97 -17.89
N ALA A 300 -3.04 27.02 -16.95
CA ALA A 300 -2.36 27.16 -15.68
C ALA A 300 -0.89 27.39 -16.06
N PRO A 301 -0.17 28.31 -15.38
CA PRO A 301 1.23 28.53 -15.67
C PRO A 301 1.89 27.17 -15.75
N ARG A 302 2.71 26.92 -16.78
CA ARG A 302 3.47 25.68 -16.94
C ARG A 302 4.02 25.33 -15.56
N GLN A 303 3.42 24.37 -14.87
CA GLN A 303 4.02 23.79 -13.69
C GLN A 303 5.16 22.97 -14.27
N GLY A 304 6.31 23.61 -14.42
CA GLY A 304 7.56 22.88 -14.46
C GLY A 304 7.54 22.02 -13.21
N PHE A 305 7.70 20.73 -13.39
CA PHE A 305 8.06 19.87 -12.28
C PHE A 305 9.41 20.38 -11.81
N HIS A 306 9.38 21.24 -10.78
CA HIS A 306 10.58 21.62 -10.08
C HIS A 306 11.11 20.33 -9.47
N VAL A 307 12.10 19.73 -10.13
CA VAL A 307 13.22 19.14 -9.42
C VAL A 307 13.69 20.27 -8.51
N GLU A 308 13.62 20.07 -7.20
CA GLU A 308 14.23 21.00 -6.25
C GLU A 308 15.69 21.20 -6.68
N GLN A 309 15.97 22.35 -7.30
CA GLN A 309 17.28 22.96 -7.15
C GLN A 309 17.29 23.45 -5.72
N GLU A 310 18.22 22.91 -4.94
CA GLU A 310 18.52 23.32 -3.57
C GLU A 310 18.60 24.86 -3.50
N ASP A 311 17.51 25.48 -3.07
CA ASP A 311 17.48 26.92 -2.82
C ASP A 311 18.11 27.14 -1.44
N SER A 312 19.33 27.66 -1.48
CA SER A 312 20.28 27.76 -0.38
C SER A 312 19.94 28.84 0.65
N THR A 313 18.67 28.97 1.05
CA THR A 313 18.23 29.99 2.02
C THR A 313 17.44 29.43 3.22
N LEU A 314 17.42 28.12 3.43
CA LEU A 314 17.01 27.53 4.71
C LEU A 314 18.23 27.40 5.64
N THR A 315 18.55 28.45 6.37
CA THR A 315 19.40 28.32 7.55
C THR A 315 18.69 27.43 8.60
N ASN A 316 19.32 26.28 8.89
CA ASN A 316 19.02 25.25 9.90
C ASN A 316 18.03 24.12 9.55
N GLY A 317 18.30 23.36 8.49
CA GLY A 317 18.88 22.01 8.63
C GLY A 317 18.15 20.86 9.35
N GLN A 318 16.82 20.82 9.51
CA GLN A 318 16.13 19.58 9.97
C GLN A 318 14.82 19.33 9.21
N GLY A 319 14.85 18.42 8.23
CA GLY A 319 13.62 17.80 7.71
C GLY A 319 12.92 17.00 8.80
N LYS A 320 11.60 16.80 8.69
CA LYS A 320 10.74 16.13 9.71
C LYS A 320 11.19 14.71 10.11
N PHE A 321 12.00 14.05 9.27
CA PHE A 321 12.57 12.72 9.50
C PHE A 321 14.07 12.74 9.78
N VAL A 322 14.72 13.90 9.80
CA VAL A 322 16.13 13.98 10.23
C VAL A 322 16.16 13.56 11.70
N PRO A 323 16.89 12.48 12.06
CA PRO A 323 16.96 12.03 13.43
C PRO A 323 17.47 13.17 14.30
N SER A 324 16.79 13.43 15.41
CA SER A 324 17.25 14.41 16.39
C SER A 324 18.66 14.03 16.87
N GLU A 325 19.42 15.03 17.36
CA GLU A 325 20.74 14.82 17.98
C GLU A 325 20.70 13.65 18.98
N LYS A 326 19.64 13.59 19.79
CA LYS A 326 19.35 12.53 20.76
C LYS A 326 19.27 11.15 20.10
N VAL A 327 18.52 11.03 18.99
CA VAL A 327 18.40 9.76 18.26
C VAL A 327 19.71 9.38 17.60
N MET A 328 20.46 10.33 17.02
CA MET A 328 21.77 10.03 16.44
C MET A 328 22.75 9.47 17.47
N GLN A 329 22.78 10.06 18.67
CA GLN A 329 23.61 9.57 19.78
C GLN A 329 23.20 8.15 20.21
N LEU A 330 21.89 7.89 20.35
CA LEU A 330 21.39 6.55 20.68
C LEU A 330 21.69 5.54 19.57
N ARG A 331 21.54 5.90 18.29
CA ARG A 331 21.91 5.04 17.15
C ARG A 331 23.38 4.67 17.22
N GLN A 332 24.26 5.63 17.46
CA GLN A 332 25.70 5.39 17.53
C GLN A 332 26.05 4.47 18.71
N LYS A 333 25.43 4.69 19.88
CA LYS A 333 25.58 3.79 21.04
C LYS A 333 25.13 2.36 20.72
N ILE A 334 23.93 2.18 20.15
CA ILE A 334 23.43 0.85 19.79
C ILE A 334 24.36 0.21 18.76
N MET A 335 24.76 0.90 17.69
CA MET A 335 25.67 0.34 16.69
C MET A 335 27.00 -0.12 17.30
N LYS A 336 27.55 0.67 18.23
CA LYS A 336 28.77 0.31 18.96
C LYS A 336 28.52 -0.91 19.87
N PHE A 337 27.44 -0.90 20.65
CA PHE A 337 27.07 -2.01 21.53
C PHE A 337 26.86 -3.31 20.75
N MET A 338 26.15 -3.24 19.62
CA MET A 338 25.93 -4.37 18.71
C MET A 338 27.25 -4.96 18.24
N LYS A 339 28.18 -4.11 17.78
CA LYS A 339 29.48 -4.52 17.26
C LYS A 339 30.39 -5.12 18.34
N ASP A 340 30.43 -4.50 19.51
CA ASP A 340 31.42 -4.83 20.53
C ASP A 340 30.95 -5.96 21.46
N HIS A 341 29.63 -6.12 21.63
CA HIS A 341 29.07 -7.04 22.62
C HIS A 341 28.13 -8.10 22.04
N ILE A 342 27.26 -7.76 21.08
CA ILE A 342 26.23 -8.70 20.59
C ILE A 342 26.78 -9.60 19.49
N TYR A 343 27.26 -9.04 18.37
CA TYR A 343 27.75 -9.82 17.23
C TYR A 343 28.83 -10.86 17.59
N PRO A 344 29.81 -10.55 18.47
CA PRO A 344 30.80 -11.54 18.88
C PRO A 344 30.23 -12.74 19.64
N LYS A 345 29.02 -12.62 20.20
CA LYS A 345 28.36 -13.62 21.04
C LYS A 345 27.24 -14.38 20.34
N GLU A 346 26.84 -13.98 19.15
CA GLU A 346 25.71 -14.60 18.44
C GLU A 346 25.91 -16.10 18.22
N ASP A 347 27.11 -16.52 17.80
CA ASP A 347 27.41 -17.94 17.57
C ASP A 347 27.24 -18.80 18.84
N GLU A 348 27.61 -18.26 20.01
CA GLU A 348 27.43 -18.93 21.31
C GLU A 348 25.94 -19.01 21.68
N LEU A 349 25.20 -17.91 21.50
CA LEU A 349 23.76 -17.86 21.75
C LEU A 349 22.98 -18.81 20.83
N TYR A 350 23.35 -18.89 19.55
CA TYR A 350 22.76 -19.84 18.60
C TYR A 350 23.05 -21.30 18.98
N LYS A 351 24.28 -21.62 19.38
CA LYS A 351 24.62 -22.97 19.87
C LYS A 351 23.77 -23.36 21.08
N HIS A 352 23.59 -22.45 22.03
CA HIS A 352 22.73 -22.69 23.19
C HIS A 352 21.28 -22.93 22.78
N ALA A 353 20.73 -22.10 21.89
CA ALA A 353 19.36 -22.22 21.40
C ALA A 353 19.07 -23.48 20.58
N GLN A 354 20.11 -24.07 19.98
CA GLN A 354 20.03 -25.34 19.26
C GLN A 354 20.35 -26.56 20.14
N SER A 355 20.78 -26.34 21.38
CA SER A 355 21.11 -27.41 22.33
C SER A 355 19.90 -27.91 23.11
N THR A 356 20.10 -28.96 23.90
CA THR A 356 19.13 -29.43 24.89
C THR A 356 18.81 -28.40 25.97
N SER A 357 19.70 -27.42 26.18
CA SER A 357 19.52 -26.32 27.13
C SER A 357 18.71 -25.14 26.56
N ARG A 358 18.12 -25.26 25.37
CA ARG A 358 17.32 -24.21 24.71
C ARG A 358 16.18 -23.60 25.55
N TRP A 359 15.76 -24.29 26.61
CA TRP A 359 14.70 -23.85 27.52
C TRP A 359 15.23 -23.08 28.75
N THR A 360 16.54 -22.88 28.85
CA THR A 360 17.18 -22.06 29.90
C THR A 360 17.74 -20.78 29.29
N ILE A 361 17.89 -19.74 30.09
CA ILE A 361 18.53 -18.48 29.66
C ILE A 361 20.05 -18.68 29.64
N HIS A 362 20.71 -18.20 28.57
CA HIS A 362 22.17 -18.25 28.48
C HIS A 362 22.80 -17.17 29.39
N PRO A 363 23.82 -17.46 30.20
CA PRO A 363 24.42 -16.48 31.13
C PRO A 363 24.91 -15.19 30.44
N GLU A 364 25.48 -15.31 29.23
CA GLU A 364 25.91 -14.13 28.47
C GLU A 364 24.74 -13.23 28.08
N GLU A 365 23.53 -13.76 27.90
CA GLU A 365 22.37 -12.93 27.60
C GLU A 365 22.04 -12.02 28.79
N GLU A 366 22.12 -12.53 30.02
CA GLU A 366 21.93 -11.73 31.24
C GLU A 366 23.07 -10.71 31.44
N ASN A 367 24.32 -11.09 31.15
CA ASN A 367 25.46 -10.17 31.16
C ASN A 367 25.24 -9.02 30.15
N LEU A 368 24.78 -9.31 28.94
CA LEU A 368 24.49 -8.32 27.92
C LEU A 368 23.33 -7.40 28.31
N LYS A 369 22.27 -7.94 28.94
CA LYS A 369 21.17 -7.11 29.48
C LYS A 369 21.65 -6.16 30.57
N ALA A 370 22.54 -6.61 31.47
CA ALA A 370 23.11 -5.77 32.51
C ALA A 370 23.93 -4.61 31.90
N LEU A 371 24.80 -4.90 30.93
CA LEU A 371 25.56 -3.89 30.20
C LEU A 371 24.65 -2.91 29.45
N ALA A 372 23.60 -3.39 28.78
CA ALA A 372 22.63 -2.55 28.10
C ALA A 372 21.91 -1.58 29.05
N LYS A 373 21.60 -2.02 30.28
CA LYS A 373 21.04 -1.16 31.33
C LYS A 373 22.04 -0.08 31.76
N GLU A 374 23.30 -0.44 31.97
CA GLU A 374 24.36 0.51 32.34
C GLU A 374 24.61 1.57 31.27
N GLU A 375 24.51 1.22 29.99
CA GLU A 375 24.68 2.17 28.88
C GLU A 375 23.44 3.03 28.57
N GLY A 376 22.31 2.76 29.24
CA GLY A 376 21.04 3.44 29.04
C GLY A 376 20.33 3.02 27.75
N LEU A 377 20.51 1.77 27.31
CA LEU A 377 19.92 1.18 26.11
C LEU A 377 18.71 0.28 26.41
N TRP A 378 18.18 0.37 27.64
CA TRP A 378 17.07 -0.47 28.13
C TRP A 378 15.70 0.19 27.90
N ASN A 379 14.68 -0.60 27.58
CA ASN A 379 13.27 -0.17 27.46
C ASN A 379 13.05 1.02 26.48
N LEU A 380 13.84 1.08 25.39
CA LEU A 380 13.82 2.21 24.45
C LEU A 380 12.48 2.43 23.73
N PHE A 381 11.58 1.45 23.78
CA PHE A 381 10.27 1.48 23.13
C PHE A 381 9.25 2.36 23.86
N ILE A 382 9.46 2.69 25.14
CA ILE A 382 8.44 3.36 25.95
C ILE A 382 8.25 4.82 25.49
N PRO A 383 7.04 5.19 25.03
CA PRO A 383 6.80 6.55 24.57
C PRO A 383 6.80 7.57 25.72
N LEU A 384 7.13 8.83 25.40
CA LEU A 384 7.26 9.91 26.40
C LEU A 384 6.00 10.10 27.27
N ASP A 385 4.81 10.02 26.68
CA ASP A 385 3.53 10.16 27.38
C ASP A 385 3.27 8.99 28.34
N SER A 386 3.60 7.78 27.92
CA SER A 386 3.46 6.54 28.69
C SER A 386 4.49 6.50 29.83
N ALA A 387 5.72 6.93 29.59
CA ALA A 387 6.75 7.11 30.61
C ALA A 387 6.33 8.15 31.66
N ALA A 388 5.78 9.31 31.24
CA ALA A 388 5.30 10.34 32.17
C ALA A 388 4.14 9.84 33.04
N ARG A 389 3.20 9.09 32.47
CA ARG A 389 2.10 8.45 33.21
C ARG A 389 2.61 7.42 34.21
N ALA A 390 3.51 6.53 33.78
CA ALA A 390 4.12 5.52 34.64
C ALA A 390 4.90 6.16 35.80
N ARG A 391 5.66 7.25 35.54
CA ARG A 391 6.34 8.04 36.58
C ARG A 391 5.34 8.50 37.64
N LYS A 392 4.22 9.11 37.24
CA LYS A 392 3.21 9.60 38.19
C LYS A 392 2.64 8.47 39.06
N LEU A 393 2.42 7.29 38.49
CA LEU A 393 1.87 6.13 39.19
C LEU A 393 2.90 5.42 40.09
N LEU A 394 4.18 5.40 39.71
CA LEU A 394 5.27 4.75 40.45
C LEU A 394 5.92 5.67 41.49
N LEU A 395 5.87 6.99 41.31
CA LEU A 395 6.43 7.97 42.25
C LEU A 395 5.54 8.21 43.48
N GLU A 396 4.25 7.88 43.42
CA GLU A 396 3.33 7.96 44.57
C GLU A 396 3.57 6.83 45.59
N ASP A 397 4.32 5.78 45.26
CA ASP A 397 4.53 4.61 46.12
C ASP A 397 5.99 4.11 46.04
N GLN A 398 6.89 4.77 46.79
CA GLN A 398 8.34 4.50 46.80
C GLN A 398 8.73 3.12 47.38
N SER A 399 7.78 2.24 47.69
CA SER A 399 8.01 0.99 48.41
C SER A 399 8.38 -0.22 47.53
N HIS A 400 8.28 -0.12 46.21
CA HIS A 400 8.30 -1.29 45.32
C HIS A 400 9.30 -1.27 44.15
N VAL A 401 10.14 -0.24 44.02
CA VAL A 401 11.21 -0.21 43.00
C VAL A 401 12.54 -0.58 43.66
N SER A 402 13.22 -1.57 43.09
CA SER A 402 14.51 -2.05 43.56
C SER A 402 15.52 -0.88 43.66
N ALA A 403 16.18 -0.70 44.81
CA ALA A 403 17.05 0.45 45.13
C ALA A 403 18.29 0.65 44.21
N GLY A 404 18.50 -0.24 43.22
CA GLY A 404 19.59 -0.17 42.25
C GLY A 404 19.21 0.37 40.87
N SER A 405 17.92 0.57 40.56
CA SER A 405 17.49 1.16 39.29
C SER A 405 17.07 2.61 39.51
N SER A 406 17.85 3.58 39.03
CA SER A 406 17.35 4.95 38.93
C SER A 406 16.05 4.93 38.13
N ASN A 407 14.95 5.48 38.67
CA ASN A 407 13.62 5.50 38.05
C ASN A 407 13.61 5.98 36.58
N ASP A 408 14.64 6.73 36.18
CA ASP A 408 14.85 7.19 34.80
C ASP A 408 15.24 6.09 33.80
N LEU A 409 15.94 5.03 34.22
CA LEU A 409 16.41 3.95 33.34
C LEU A 409 15.32 2.91 33.05
N LEU A 410 14.38 2.70 33.99
CA LEU A 410 13.29 1.74 33.82
C LEU A 410 12.26 2.18 32.78
N LEU A 411 12.13 3.47 32.52
CA LEU A 411 11.11 4.01 31.62
C LEU A 411 11.67 4.42 30.25
N GLY A 412 12.91 3.99 29.97
CA GLY A 412 13.59 4.21 28.71
C GLY A 412 13.86 5.68 28.40
N ALA A 413 14.27 5.94 27.17
CA ALA A 413 14.65 7.29 26.74
C ALA A 413 13.45 8.21 26.46
N GLY A 414 12.21 7.74 26.55
CA GLY A 414 11.01 8.53 26.24
C GLY A 414 11.04 9.03 24.79
N LEU A 415 10.98 8.09 23.85
CA LEU A 415 11.08 8.36 22.42
C LEU A 415 9.69 8.48 21.79
N THR A 416 9.57 9.26 20.72
CA THR A 416 8.39 9.10 19.85
C THR A 416 8.47 7.78 19.08
N ASN A 417 7.35 7.28 18.54
CA ASN A 417 7.35 6.08 17.70
C ASN A 417 8.30 6.20 16.50
N LEU A 418 8.43 7.42 15.93
CA LEU A 418 9.36 7.68 14.84
C LEU A 418 10.82 7.58 15.30
N GLU A 419 11.15 8.22 16.42
CA GLU A 419 12.49 8.17 17.01
C GLU A 419 12.90 6.73 17.39
N TYR A 420 11.97 5.96 17.95
CA TYR A 420 12.19 4.55 18.26
C TYR A 420 12.36 3.69 17.00
N GLY A 421 11.64 3.98 15.92
CA GLY A 421 11.76 3.29 14.64
C GLY A 421 13.19 3.28 14.09
N TYR A 422 13.92 4.40 14.25
CA TYR A 422 15.34 4.46 13.90
C TYR A 422 16.23 3.52 14.73
N LEU A 423 15.86 3.21 15.97
CA LEU A 423 16.63 2.29 16.80
C LEU A 423 16.27 0.84 16.47
N CYS A 424 14.99 0.55 16.17
CA CYS A 424 14.52 -0.75 15.72
C CYS A 424 15.23 -1.23 14.46
N GLU A 425 15.52 -0.34 13.51
CA GLU A 425 16.28 -0.64 12.29
C GLU A 425 17.65 -1.30 12.59
N ILE A 426 18.31 -0.87 13.68
CA ILE A 426 19.63 -1.38 14.07
C ILE A 426 19.47 -2.64 14.92
N MET A 427 18.59 -2.62 15.92
CA MET A 427 18.34 -3.78 16.79
C MET A 427 17.82 -4.98 15.99
N GLY A 428 17.01 -4.76 14.96
CA GLY A 428 16.45 -5.82 14.10
C GLY A 428 17.48 -6.55 13.23
N ARG A 429 18.74 -6.10 13.19
CA ARG A 429 19.84 -6.78 12.47
C ARG A 429 20.31 -8.05 13.19
N SER A 430 19.88 -8.27 14.43
CA SER A 430 20.14 -9.48 15.21
C SER A 430 18.84 -9.98 15.81
N VAL A 431 18.64 -11.30 15.82
CA VAL A 431 17.48 -11.90 16.50
C VAL A 431 17.57 -11.78 18.03
N TRP A 432 18.78 -11.56 18.58
CA TRP A 432 19.05 -11.50 20.03
C TRP A 432 18.92 -10.09 20.59
N ALA A 433 19.25 -9.08 19.79
CA ALA A 433 19.35 -7.69 20.25
C ALA A 433 18.05 -7.12 20.85
N PRO A 434 16.86 -7.31 20.26
CA PRO A 434 15.62 -6.81 20.88
C PRO A 434 15.44 -7.34 22.30
N GLN A 435 15.78 -8.60 22.57
CA GLN A 435 15.70 -9.20 23.89
C GLN A 435 16.73 -8.62 24.87
N ILE A 436 17.95 -8.35 24.41
CA ILE A 436 19.02 -7.75 25.21
C ILE A 436 18.69 -6.31 25.63
N PHE A 437 17.97 -5.57 24.79
CA PHE A 437 17.52 -4.19 25.08
C PHE A 437 16.13 -4.11 25.73
N ASN A 438 15.51 -5.26 26.06
CA ASN A 438 14.12 -5.38 26.53
C ASN A 438 13.07 -4.72 25.61
N CYS A 439 13.34 -4.81 24.32
CA CYS A 439 12.58 -4.28 23.20
C CYS A 439 12.00 -5.39 22.30
N GLY A 440 11.99 -6.65 22.78
CA GLY A 440 11.51 -7.82 22.04
C GLY A 440 10.02 -8.09 22.22
N ALA A 441 9.38 -8.59 21.17
CA ALA A 441 8.05 -9.19 21.27
C ALA A 441 8.13 -10.57 21.98
N PRO A 442 7.06 -11.01 22.68
CA PRO A 442 5.78 -10.33 22.87
C PRO A 442 5.76 -9.31 24.04
N ASP A 443 6.88 -9.11 24.74
CA ASP A 443 6.92 -8.30 25.96
C ASP A 443 6.58 -6.83 25.73
N THR A 444 7.10 -6.22 24.66
CA THR A 444 6.85 -4.80 24.34
C THR A 444 5.35 -4.49 24.22
N GLY A 445 4.61 -5.25 23.43
CA GLY A 445 3.16 -5.06 23.27
C GLY A 445 2.39 -5.27 24.57
N ASN A 446 2.75 -6.28 25.37
CA ASN A 446 2.11 -6.52 26.66
C ASN A 446 2.40 -5.40 27.67
N MET A 447 3.64 -4.90 27.71
CA MET A 447 4.02 -3.76 28.54
C MET A 447 3.27 -2.49 28.13
N GLU A 448 3.09 -2.23 26.83
CA GLU A 448 2.29 -1.09 26.33
C GLU A 448 0.82 -1.16 26.78
N VAL A 449 0.21 -2.34 26.71
CA VAL A 449 -1.17 -2.55 27.15
C VAL A 449 -1.29 -2.31 28.66
N LEU A 450 -0.39 -2.88 29.46
CA LEU A 450 -0.39 -2.70 30.91
C LEU A 450 -0.13 -1.24 31.31
N LEU A 451 0.76 -0.54 30.61
CA LEU A 451 1.04 0.89 30.81
C LEU A 451 -0.20 1.76 30.57
N ARG A 452 -0.99 1.44 29.53
CA ARG A 452 -2.13 2.27 29.12
C ARG A 452 -3.42 1.93 29.86
N TYR A 453 -3.65 0.65 30.13
CA TYR A 453 -4.95 0.11 30.53
C TYR A 453 -4.92 -0.76 31.79
N GLY A 454 -3.74 -1.16 32.28
CA GLY A 454 -3.63 -1.99 33.48
C GLY A 454 -4.07 -1.26 34.74
N THR A 455 -4.70 -1.96 35.69
CA THR A 455 -4.95 -1.43 37.04
C THR A 455 -3.65 -1.25 37.82
N LYS A 456 -3.66 -0.51 38.93
CA LYS A 456 -2.46 -0.32 39.78
C LYS A 456 -1.89 -1.67 40.23
N GLU A 457 -2.75 -2.62 40.59
CA GLU A 457 -2.39 -3.96 41.02
C GLU A 457 -1.77 -4.76 39.86
N GLN A 458 -2.37 -4.72 38.67
CA GLN A 458 -1.83 -5.38 37.48
C GLN A 458 -0.48 -4.81 37.05
N GLN A 459 -0.32 -3.49 37.13
CA GLN A 459 0.95 -2.83 36.82
C GLN A 459 2.04 -3.22 37.82
N LYS A 460 1.75 -3.22 39.12
CA LYS A 460 2.71 -3.67 40.16
C LYS A 460 3.09 -5.13 39.96
N GLN A 461 2.12 -5.99 39.71
CA GLN A 461 2.33 -7.44 39.62
C GLN A 461 3.05 -7.84 38.32
N TRP A 462 2.73 -7.23 37.19
CA TRP A 462 3.17 -7.70 35.88
C TRP A 462 4.05 -6.68 35.14
N LEU A 463 3.67 -5.40 35.12
CA LEU A 463 4.43 -4.39 34.36
C LEU A 463 5.81 -4.14 34.99
N VAL A 464 5.89 -3.93 36.30
CA VAL A 464 7.18 -3.63 36.97
C VAL A 464 8.20 -4.76 36.76
N PRO A 465 7.88 -6.05 36.99
CA PRO A 465 8.83 -7.13 36.72
C PRO A 465 9.21 -7.27 35.24
N LEU A 466 8.30 -6.98 34.30
CA LEU A 466 8.60 -6.96 32.86
C LEU A 466 9.57 -5.81 32.51
N LEU A 467 9.34 -4.60 33.05
CA LEU A 467 10.22 -3.45 32.87
C LEU A 467 11.61 -3.69 33.48
N GLU A 468 11.69 -4.43 34.59
CA GLU A 468 12.96 -4.84 35.20
C GLU A 468 13.66 -5.98 34.43
N GLY A 469 12.95 -6.67 33.52
CA GLY A 469 13.43 -7.85 32.80
C GLY A 469 13.51 -9.12 33.65
N LYS A 470 12.81 -9.17 34.80
CA LYS A 470 12.80 -10.32 35.72
C LYS A 470 11.87 -11.44 35.26
N ILE A 471 10.85 -11.09 34.49
CA ILE A 471 9.90 -12.05 33.90
C ILE A 471 9.78 -11.81 32.40
N ARG A 472 9.22 -12.79 31.70
CA ARG A 472 8.93 -12.73 30.27
C ARG A 472 7.48 -13.13 30.06
N SER A 473 6.81 -12.46 29.14
CA SER A 473 5.51 -12.86 28.65
C SER A 473 5.66 -14.04 27.69
N GLY A 474 4.78 -15.02 27.85
CA GLY A 474 4.71 -16.20 27.01
C GLY A 474 3.26 -16.40 26.59
N PHE A 475 3.06 -16.79 25.34
CA PHE A 475 1.76 -17.19 24.84
C PHE A 475 1.87 -18.61 24.30
N ALA A 476 1.09 -19.52 24.86
CA ALA A 476 1.02 -20.91 24.44
C ALA A 476 -0.37 -21.17 23.89
N MET A 477 -0.45 -21.50 22.59
CA MET A 477 -1.68 -21.99 21.98
C MET A 477 -1.63 -23.52 21.95
N THR A 478 -2.68 -24.16 22.46
CA THR A 478 -2.84 -25.61 22.41
C THR A 478 -3.84 -26.03 21.34
N GLU A 479 -4.25 -25.14 20.43
CA GLU A 479 -5.31 -25.42 19.45
C GLU A 479 -4.88 -26.52 18.47
N PRO A 480 -5.42 -27.75 18.59
CA PRO A 480 -4.97 -28.87 17.78
C PRO A 480 -5.46 -28.77 16.33
N GLN A 481 -6.49 -27.95 16.08
CA GLN A 481 -7.21 -27.93 14.81
C GLN A 481 -6.70 -26.86 13.84
N VAL A 482 -6.19 -25.72 14.34
CA VAL A 482 -5.72 -24.62 13.50
C VAL A 482 -4.50 -23.95 14.14
N ALA A 483 -3.31 -24.14 13.56
CA ALA A 483 -2.13 -23.34 13.89
C ALA A 483 -2.20 -22.00 13.14
N SER A 484 -2.92 -21.01 13.68
CA SER A 484 -3.10 -19.68 13.04
C SER A 484 -2.85 -18.54 14.02
N SER A 485 -2.18 -17.48 13.55
CA SER A 485 -2.05 -16.20 14.26
C SER A 485 -3.27 -15.27 14.06
N ASP A 486 -4.26 -15.70 13.28
CA ASP A 486 -5.52 -15.00 13.09
C ASP A 486 -6.45 -15.26 14.28
N ALA A 487 -6.73 -14.20 15.05
CA ALA A 487 -7.58 -14.27 16.23
C ALA A 487 -9.02 -14.69 15.91
N THR A 488 -9.49 -14.56 14.65
CA THR A 488 -10.84 -15.02 14.29
C THR A 488 -10.97 -16.54 14.24
N ASN A 489 -9.86 -17.26 14.19
CA ASN A 489 -9.84 -18.72 14.17
C ASN A 489 -9.70 -19.33 15.57
N ILE A 490 -9.62 -18.51 16.62
CA ILE A 490 -9.48 -18.96 18.01
C ILE A 490 -10.85 -19.45 18.52
N GLU A 491 -10.98 -20.74 18.75
CA GLU A 491 -12.18 -21.36 19.31
C GLU A 491 -11.99 -21.62 20.82
N CYS A 492 -11.91 -20.55 21.62
CA CYS A 492 -11.85 -20.67 23.08
C CYS A 492 -13.24 -20.70 23.73
N ALA A 493 -13.49 -21.68 24.61
CA ALA A 493 -14.64 -21.70 25.50
C ALA A 493 -14.23 -21.23 26.90
N VAL A 494 -14.91 -20.21 27.44
CA VAL A 494 -14.73 -19.78 28.84
C VAL A 494 -15.74 -20.51 29.70
N SER A 495 -15.29 -21.52 30.46
CA SER A 495 -16.06 -22.09 31.57
C SER A 495 -15.77 -21.31 32.84
N ARG A 496 -16.81 -20.80 33.50
CA ARG A 496 -16.72 -20.16 34.81
C ARG A 496 -16.83 -21.16 35.94
#